data_AF-I0GP47-F1
#
_entry.id   AF-I0GP47-F1
#
_cell.length_a   1.000
_cell.length_b   1.000
_cell.length_c   1.000
_cell.angle_alpha   90.00
_cell.angle_beta   90.00
_cell.angle_gamma   90.00
#
_symmetry.space_group_name_H-M   'P 1'
#
loop_
_entity.id
_entity.type
_entity.pdbx_description
1 polymer ?
#
loop_
_entity_poly.entity_id
_entity_poly.type
_entity_poly.pdbx_seq_one_letter_code
_entity_poly.pdbx_strand_id
1 'polypeptide(L)'
;MGWYARYYNSDAIQLLLVQTQQKLIFLWLNQTDGFAASSINSSPPESTRNKSFKAPGGKEILLTDEGIYIMCQHQSIFIDLTQGDGIKIVSSKDIHVSSDANVTLSAEKKLTMLAKENLTLQVGDSKINMGKNQIVLGAKNVRFN
;
A
#
# COMPACT_ATOMS: atom_id res chain seq x y z
N MET A 1 0.11 -20.18 -8.87
CA MET A 1 -0.10 -18.74 -8.64
C MET A 1 -0.02 -18.03 -9.98
N GLY A 2 -1.03 -17.24 -10.37
CA GLY A 2 -1.07 -16.48 -11.62
C GLY A 2 -1.56 -15.06 -11.36
N TRP A 3 -1.20 -14.12 -12.23
CA TRP A 3 -1.63 -12.71 -12.13
C TRP A 3 -3.00 -12.54 -12.80
N TYR A 4 -3.89 -11.73 -12.21
CA TYR A 4 -5.20 -11.42 -12.76
C TYR A 4 -5.46 -9.91 -12.73
N ALA A 5 -5.73 -9.33 -13.90
CA ALA A 5 -6.18 -7.95 -14.05
C ALA A 5 -7.42 -7.95 -14.95
N ARG A 6 -8.56 -7.44 -14.45
CA ARG A 6 -9.80 -7.32 -15.22
C ARG A 6 -9.91 -5.92 -15.80
N TYR A 7 -10.11 -5.83 -17.10
CA TYR A 7 -10.47 -4.58 -17.77
C TYR A 7 -11.98 -4.38 -17.65
N TYR A 8 -12.41 -3.25 -17.11
CA TYR A 8 -13.83 -2.93 -16.93
C TYR A 8 -14.48 -2.33 -18.18
N ASN A 9 -13.67 -1.86 -19.13
CA ASN A 9 -14.12 -1.41 -20.43
C ASN A 9 -13.51 -2.33 -21.51
N SER A 10 -14.37 -3.00 -22.28
CA SER A 10 -14.01 -3.87 -23.41
C SER A 10 -13.29 -3.14 -24.54
N ASP A 11 -13.40 -1.82 -24.59
CA ASP A 11 -12.95 -1.00 -25.73
C ASP A 11 -11.42 -0.80 -25.77
N ALA A 12 -10.68 -1.25 -24.75
CA ALA A 12 -9.23 -1.06 -24.62
C ALA A 12 -8.40 -2.35 -24.83
N ILE A 13 -9.02 -3.46 -25.25
CA ILE A 13 -8.30 -4.69 -25.59
C ILE A 13 -7.88 -4.60 -27.05
N GLN A 14 -6.57 -4.42 -27.29
CA GLN A 14 -6.02 -4.45 -28.64
C GLN A 14 -5.84 -5.90 -29.08
N LEU A 15 -6.43 -6.22 -30.23
CA LEU A 15 -6.08 -7.37 -31.04
C LEU A 15 -4.68 -7.10 -31.63
N LEU A 16 -3.67 -7.88 -31.25
CA LEU A 16 -2.32 -7.73 -31.81
C LEU A 16 -2.34 -8.18 -33.29
N LEU A 17 -2.40 -7.23 -34.21
CA LEU A 17 -2.15 -7.45 -35.63
C LEU A 17 -0.64 -7.56 -35.86
N VAL A 18 -0.11 -8.78 -35.90
CA VAL A 18 1.26 -9.02 -36.37
C VAL A 18 1.24 -9.02 -37.90
N GLN A 19 1.67 -7.91 -38.51
CA GLN A 19 1.89 -7.87 -39.95
C GLN A 19 3.27 -8.48 -40.26
N THR A 20 3.30 -9.75 -40.64
CA THR A 20 4.41 -10.28 -41.45
C THR A 20 4.02 -10.21 -42.92
N GLN A 21 5.01 -10.08 -43.79
CA GLN A 21 4.87 -9.75 -45.23
C GLN A 21 3.89 -10.65 -46.04
N GLN A 22 3.33 -11.74 -45.48
CA GLN A 22 2.54 -12.71 -46.24
C GLN A 22 1.29 -13.31 -45.55
N LYS A 23 0.82 -12.83 -44.39
CA LYS A 23 -0.46 -13.31 -43.81
C LYS A 23 -1.03 -12.39 -42.73
N LEU A 24 -2.28 -11.95 -42.91
CA LEU A 24 -3.10 -11.42 -41.82
C LEU A 24 -3.67 -12.59 -41.01
N ILE A 25 -3.39 -12.65 -39.72
CA ILE A 25 -4.04 -13.58 -38.80
C ILE A 25 -5.15 -12.79 -38.09
N PHE A 26 -6.40 -13.14 -38.38
CA PHE A 26 -7.57 -12.66 -37.64
C PHE A 26 -7.82 -13.64 -36.50
N LEU A 27 -7.58 -13.24 -35.26
CA LEU A 27 -8.12 -13.97 -34.10
C LEU A 27 -9.53 -13.42 -33.85
N TRP A 28 -10.52 -14.03 -34.50
CA TRP A 28 -11.93 -13.78 -34.23
C TRP A 28 -12.25 -14.38 -32.86
N LEU A 29 -12.43 -13.53 -31.86
CA LEU A 29 -12.83 -13.96 -30.53
C LEU A 29 -14.35 -13.88 -30.46
N ASN A 30 -15.00 -15.05 -30.57
CA ASN A 30 -16.34 -15.23 -30.04
C ASN A 30 -16.36 -14.65 -28.62
N GLN A 31 -17.42 -13.94 -28.22
CA GLN A 31 -17.54 -13.29 -26.92
C GLN A 31 -17.33 -14.26 -25.73
N THR A 32 -17.41 -15.58 -25.95
CA THR A 32 -17.12 -16.62 -24.96
C THR A 32 -15.67 -17.10 -24.89
N ASP A 33 -14.87 -17.00 -25.97
CA ASP A 33 -13.56 -17.68 -26.10
C ASP A 33 -12.40 -16.72 -26.39
N GLY A 34 -12.56 -15.46 -25.97
CA GLY A 34 -11.60 -14.39 -26.18
C GLY A 34 -10.29 -14.52 -25.40
N PHE A 35 -9.13 -14.43 -26.09
CA PHE A 35 -7.82 -14.23 -25.44
C PHE A 35 -7.25 -12.84 -25.73
N ALA A 36 -7.09 -12.02 -24.68
CA ALA A 36 -6.38 -10.75 -24.74
C ALA A 36 -4.86 -10.99 -24.54
N ALA A 37 -4.06 -10.68 -25.56
CA ALA A 37 -2.60 -10.83 -25.48
C ALA A 37 -1.89 -9.59 -24.89
N SER A 38 -2.49 -8.40 -25.02
CA SER A 38 -1.93 -7.14 -24.50
C SER A 38 -2.99 -6.05 -24.37
N SER A 39 -2.63 -4.95 -23.69
CA SER A 39 -3.44 -3.74 -23.59
C SER A 39 -2.57 -2.50 -23.75
N ILE A 40 -3.13 -1.43 -24.28
CA ILE A 40 -2.48 -0.12 -24.35
C ILE A 40 -3.14 0.84 -23.36
N ASN A 41 -2.34 1.74 -22.77
CA ASN A 41 -2.90 2.85 -22.01
C ASN A 41 -3.39 3.91 -23.01
N SER A 42 -4.68 4.24 -22.99
CA SER A 42 -5.29 5.25 -23.87
C SER A 42 -4.88 6.69 -23.52
N SER A 43 -4.27 6.90 -22.35
CA SER A 43 -3.81 8.20 -21.87
C SER A 43 -2.48 8.01 -21.13
N PRO A 44 -1.41 7.66 -21.87
CA PRO A 44 -0.10 7.46 -21.27
C PRO A 44 0.43 8.80 -20.71
N PRO A 45 1.19 8.78 -19.60
CA PRO A 45 1.86 9.98 -19.14
C PRO A 45 2.90 10.46 -20.17
N GLU A 46 3.13 11.77 -20.25
CA GLU A 46 4.12 12.37 -21.15
C GLU A 46 5.53 11.83 -20.89
N SER A 47 5.85 11.58 -19.61
CA SER A 47 7.13 11.01 -19.18
C SER A 47 6.98 9.56 -18.77
N THR A 48 7.87 8.71 -19.29
CA THR A 48 7.95 7.28 -18.95
C THR A 48 8.98 6.98 -17.85
N ARG A 49 9.58 8.01 -17.23
CA ARG A 49 10.61 7.87 -16.19
C ARG A 49 10.07 7.08 -15.00
N ASN A 50 8.91 7.48 -14.49
CA ASN A 50 8.26 6.83 -13.36
C ASN A 50 7.42 5.63 -13.82
N LYS A 51 7.33 4.60 -12.99
CA LYS A 51 6.47 3.42 -13.24
C LYS A 51 5.32 3.42 -12.24
N SER A 52 4.10 3.19 -12.73
CA SER A 52 2.90 3.18 -11.90
C SER A 52 2.05 1.95 -12.14
N PHE A 53 1.56 1.37 -11.04
CA PHE A 53 0.43 0.43 -11.04
C PHE A 53 -0.75 1.13 -10.39
N LYS A 54 -1.76 1.48 -11.20
CA LYS A 54 -2.88 2.31 -10.74
C LYS A 54 -4.22 1.71 -11.13
N ALA A 55 -5.21 1.94 -10.27
CA ALA A 55 -6.61 1.62 -10.51
C ALA A 55 -7.43 2.91 -10.69
N PRO A 56 -8.60 2.83 -11.34
CA PRO A 56 -9.59 3.91 -11.29
C PRO A 56 -9.87 4.32 -9.84
N GLY A 57 -9.98 5.64 -9.59
CA GLY A 57 -10.23 6.17 -8.25
C GLY A 57 -8.97 6.51 -7.44
N GLY A 58 -7.79 6.58 -8.08
CA GLY A 58 -6.60 7.23 -7.51
C GLY A 58 -5.73 6.36 -6.59
N LYS A 59 -6.01 5.05 -6.50
CA LYS A 59 -5.10 4.10 -5.84
C LYS A 59 -3.92 3.79 -6.75
N GLU A 60 -2.72 3.85 -6.21
CA GLU A 60 -1.50 3.75 -7.02
C GLU A 60 -0.32 3.21 -6.20
N ILE A 61 0.49 2.37 -6.85
CA ILE A 61 1.87 2.10 -6.47
C ILE A 61 2.76 2.81 -7.49
N LEU A 62 3.56 3.78 -7.05
CA LEU A 62 4.39 4.64 -7.89
C LEU A 62 5.87 4.44 -7.55
N LEU A 63 6.68 4.19 -8.57
CA LEU A 63 8.13 4.09 -8.48
C LEU A 63 8.74 5.30 -9.17
N THR A 64 9.57 6.05 -8.44
CA THR A 64 10.29 7.23 -8.91
C THR A 64 11.78 7.08 -8.63
N ASP A 65 12.60 8.06 -9.03
CA ASP A 65 14.02 8.09 -8.66
C ASP A 65 14.23 8.32 -7.15
N GLU A 66 13.25 8.94 -6.47
CA GLU A 66 13.31 9.26 -5.04
C GLU A 66 12.90 8.06 -4.16
N GLY A 67 11.97 7.22 -4.63
CA GLY A 67 11.42 6.15 -3.82
C GLY A 67 10.23 5.39 -4.40
N ILE A 68 9.56 4.67 -3.51
CA ILE A 68 8.33 3.91 -3.77
C ILE A 68 7.21 4.50 -2.93
N TYR A 69 6.08 4.80 -3.57
CA TYR A 69 4.88 5.33 -2.92
C TYR A 69 3.74 4.34 -3.09
N ILE A 70 3.07 3.99 -1.99
CA ILE A 70 1.89 3.11 -1.99
C ILE A 70 0.72 3.93 -1.46
N MET A 71 -0.18 4.34 -2.34
CA MET A 71 -1.22 5.33 -2.06
C MET A 71 -2.61 4.71 -2.19
N CYS A 72 -3.40 4.79 -1.10
CA CYS A 72 -4.82 4.47 -1.15
C CYS A 72 -5.66 5.73 -1.39
N GLN A 73 -5.32 6.80 -0.67
CA GLN A 73 -5.91 8.12 -0.82
C GLN A 73 -4.80 9.15 -0.64
N HIS A 74 -4.64 10.02 -1.65
CA HIS A 74 -3.57 11.01 -1.67
C HIS A 74 -3.56 11.84 -0.36
N GLN A 75 -2.37 11.99 0.22
CA GLN A 75 -2.09 12.74 1.46
C GLN A 75 -2.80 12.29 2.75
N SER A 76 -3.60 11.22 2.73
CA SER A 76 -4.36 10.81 3.93
C SER A 76 -4.21 9.34 4.30
N ILE A 77 -4.01 8.43 3.33
CA ILE A 77 -3.73 7.02 3.60
C ILE A 77 -2.66 6.52 2.61
N PHE A 78 -1.42 6.43 3.07
CA PHE A 78 -0.27 6.08 2.24
C PHE A 78 0.92 5.50 3.02
N ILE A 79 1.83 4.88 2.28
CA ILE A 79 3.16 4.47 2.72
C ILE A 79 4.18 5.04 1.73
N ASP A 80 5.14 5.81 2.23
CA ASP A 80 6.27 6.33 1.45
C ASP A 80 7.54 5.61 1.88
N LEU A 81 8.33 5.16 0.90
CA LEU A 81 9.66 4.58 1.06
C LEU A 81 10.64 5.41 0.23
N THR A 82 11.30 6.40 0.84
CA THR A 82 12.18 7.35 0.15
C THR A 82 13.63 7.26 0.64
N GLN A 83 14.57 7.67 -0.20
CA GLN A 83 15.99 7.72 0.18
C GLN A 83 16.28 8.79 1.24
N GLY A 84 15.53 9.90 1.24
CA GLY A 84 15.73 11.02 2.15
C GLY A 84 15.16 10.78 3.54
N ASP A 85 13.89 10.38 3.62
CA ASP A 85 13.14 10.30 4.89
C ASP A 85 12.99 8.85 5.41
N GLY A 86 13.37 7.85 4.62
CA GLY A 86 13.21 6.43 4.97
C GLY A 86 11.76 5.98 4.78
N ILE A 87 11.13 5.47 5.84
CA ILE A 87 9.77 4.89 5.77
C ILE A 87 8.80 5.76 6.56
N LYS A 88 7.73 6.19 5.90
CA LYS A 88 6.63 6.96 6.50
C LYS A 88 5.30 6.28 6.23
N ILE A 89 4.55 5.99 7.30
CA ILE A 89 3.20 5.40 7.21
C ILE A 89 2.22 6.42 7.78
N VAL A 90 1.21 6.79 7.00
CA VAL A 90 0.19 7.77 7.39
C VAL A 90 -1.19 7.20 7.10
N SER A 91 -2.10 7.36 8.07
CA SER A 91 -3.51 7.02 7.91
C SER A 91 -4.38 8.05 8.63
N SER A 92 -5.47 8.46 7.97
CA SER A 92 -6.58 9.21 8.56
C SER A 92 -7.56 8.31 9.31
N LYS A 93 -7.29 7.00 9.33
CA LYS A 93 -8.00 5.93 10.03
C LYS A 93 -7.02 5.15 10.92
N ASP A 94 -7.51 4.14 11.60
CA ASP A 94 -6.68 3.31 12.48
C ASP A 94 -5.58 2.57 11.70
N ILE A 95 -4.42 2.41 12.36
CA ILE A 95 -3.34 1.53 11.92
C ILE A 95 -3.27 0.38 12.93
N HIS A 96 -3.50 -0.85 12.45
CA HIS A 96 -3.38 -2.05 13.27
C HIS A 96 -2.09 -2.79 12.92
N VAL A 97 -1.30 -3.14 13.93
CA VAL A 97 -0.08 -3.97 13.80
C VAL A 97 -0.27 -5.18 14.73
N SER A 98 -0.33 -6.38 14.17
CA SER A 98 -0.58 -7.62 14.89
C SER A 98 0.34 -8.74 14.39
N SER A 99 0.73 -9.65 15.28
CA SER A 99 1.55 -10.83 14.98
C SER A 99 1.12 -11.97 15.89
N ASP A 100 1.07 -13.19 15.36
CA ASP A 100 0.86 -14.41 16.17
C ASP A 100 2.12 -14.79 16.96
N ALA A 101 3.26 -14.21 16.61
CA ALA A 101 4.53 -14.34 17.31
C ALA A 101 4.87 -13.02 18.03
N ASN A 102 6.08 -12.50 17.81
CA ASN A 102 6.54 -11.28 18.46
C ASN A 102 6.44 -10.07 17.53
N VAL A 103 6.24 -8.88 18.12
CA VAL A 103 6.48 -7.58 17.48
C VAL A 103 7.58 -6.88 18.25
N THR A 104 8.69 -6.55 17.59
CA THR A 104 9.85 -5.88 18.20
C THR A 104 10.00 -4.48 17.63
N LEU A 105 10.10 -3.46 18.50
CA LEU A 105 10.41 -2.09 18.14
C LEU A 105 11.75 -1.70 18.80
N SER A 106 12.74 -1.36 17.98
CA SER A 106 14.08 -0.99 18.44
C SER A 106 14.62 0.20 17.64
N ALA A 107 15.26 1.14 18.33
CA ALA A 107 15.94 2.27 17.71
C ALA A 107 17.27 2.52 18.43
N GLU A 108 18.36 2.70 17.68
CA GLU A 108 19.69 2.92 18.25
C GLU A 108 19.79 4.23 19.03
N LYS A 109 19.11 5.28 18.55
CA LYS A 109 19.19 6.62 19.14
C LYS A 109 17.98 6.95 20.02
N LYS A 110 16.77 6.79 19.49
CA LYS A 110 15.54 7.22 20.19
C LYS A 110 14.31 6.52 19.64
N LEU A 111 13.45 6.04 20.54
CA LEU A 111 12.06 5.65 20.25
C LEU A 111 11.13 6.72 20.83
N THR A 112 10.21 7.25 20.02
CA THR A 112 9.26 8.30 20.44
C THR A 112 7.83 7.85 20.16
N MET A 113 6.97 7.88 21.19
CA MET A 113 5.54 7.59 21.08
C MET A 113 4.76 8.82 21.55
N LEU A 114 3.90 9.36 20.69
CA LEU A 114 3.12 10.56 20.96
C LEU A 114 1.64 10.28 20.72
N ALA A 115 0.80 10.66 21.68
CA ALA A 115 -0.64 10.60 21.56
C ALA A 115 -1.24 11.89 22.10
N LYS A 116 -2.31 12.39 21.46
CA LYS A 116 -3.00 13.60 21.92
C LYS A 116 -3.82 13.36 23.18
N GLU A 117 -4.45 12.20 23.28
CA GLU A 117 -5.41 11.90 24.35
C GLU A 117 -4.86 10.89 25.36
N ASN A 118 -4.40 9.73 24.90
CA ASN A 118 -4.03 8.62 25.78
C ASN A 118 -3.02 7.66 25.12
N LEU A 119 -2.11 7.10 25.92
CA LEU A 119 -1.23 5.98 25.56
C LEU A 119 -1.50 4.81 26.52
N THR A 120 -1.72 3.61 26.01
CA THR A 120 -1.99 2.41 26.83
C THR A 120 -1.09 1.25 26.43
N LEU A 121 -0.47 0.63 27.43
CA LEU A 121 0.30 -0.61 27.32
C LEU A 121 -0.36 -1.63 28.24
N GLN A 122 -0.74 -2.79 27.73
CA GLN A 122 -1.54 -3.77 28.48
C GLN A 122 -1.07 -5.20 28.21
N VAL A 123 -1.04 -6.01 29.28
CA VAL A 123 -0.81 -7.46 29.24
C VAL A 123 -1.81 -8.10 30.19
N GLY A 124 -2.83 -8.78 29.65
CA GLY A 124 -3.96 -9.26 30.46
C GLY A 124 -4.59 -8.11 31.24
N ASP A 125 -4.69 -8.27 32.57
CA ASP A 125 -5.21 -7.23 33.46
C ASP A 125 -4.17 -6.17 33.89
N SER A 126 -2.88 -6.41 33.62
CA SER A 126 -1.82 -5.46 33.96
C SER A 126 -1.74 -4.37 32.90
N LYS A 127 -1.71 -3.10 33.31
CA LYS A 127 -1.68 -1.96 32.38
C LYS A 127 -0.88 -0.77 32.88
N ILE A 128 -0.34 -0.03 31.92
CA ILE A 128 0.15 1.34 32.06
C ILE A 128 -0.73 2.20 31.16
N ASN A 129 -1.39 3.21 31.73
CA ASN A 129 -2.21 4.16 31.00
C ASN A 129 -1.70 5.58 31.29
N MET A 130 -1.35 6.32 30.25
CA MET A 130 -0.84 7.69 30.32
C MET A 130 -1.83 8.60 29.61
N GLY A 131 -2.52 9.43 30.40
CA GLY A 131 -3.35 10.52 29.90
C GLY A 131 -2.65 11.87 30.01
N LYS A 132 -3.35 12.96 29.65
CA LYS A 132 -2.81 14.33 29.68
C LYS A 132 -2.29 14.78 31.05
N ASN A 133 -2.94 14.35 32.13
CA ASN A 133 -2.70 14.91 33.48
C ASN A 133 -2.21 13.87 34.50
N GLN A 134 -2.22 12.58 34.17
CA GLN A 134 -1.88 11.51 35.11
C GLN A 134 -1.39 10.25 34.39
N ILE A 135 -0.61 9.46 35.12
CA ILE A 135 -0.20 8.11 34.72
C ILE A 135 -0.82 7.13 35.73
N VAL A 136 -1.55 6.14 35.22
CA VAL A 136 -2.19 5.08 36.00
C VAL A 136 -1.44 3.77 35.77
N LEU A 137 -0.98 3.15 36.86
CA LEU A 137 -0.41 1.81 36.88
C LEU A 137 -1.42 0.88 37.54
N GLY A 138 -1.88 -0.14 36.82
CA GLY A 138 -2.84 -1.12 37.34
C GLY A 138 -2.29 -2.53 37.19
N ALA A 139 -2.13 -3.24 38.31
CA ALA A 139 -1.75 -4.65 38.36
C ALA A 139 -2.05 -5.23 39.75
N LYS A 140 -2.05 -6.56 39.89
CA LYS A 140 -2.17 -7.22 41.21
C LYS A 140 -1.07 -6.79 42.18
N ASN A 141 0.15 -6.58 41.68
CA ASN A 141 1.29 -6.08 42.44
C ASN A 141 2.03 -5.04 41.59
N VAL A 142 2.22 -3.83 42.13
CA VAL A 142 3.07 -2.79 41.53
C VAL A 142 4.24 -2.56 42.48
N ARG A 143 5.47 -2.80 42.01
CA ARG A 143 6.69 -2.65 42.81
C ARG A 143 7.46 -1.43 42.34
N PHE A 144 7.82 -0.56 43.27
CA PHE A 144 8.77 0.53 43.06
C PHE A 144 10.06 0.09 43.76
N ASN A 145 11.14 -0.06 42.99
CA ASN A 145 12.47 -0.38 43.52
C ASN A 145 13.29 0.90 43.66
#